data_AF-A0A8R1WYV2-F1
#
_entry.id   AF-A0A8R1WYV2-F1
#
_cell.length_a   1.000
_cell.length_b   1.000
_cell.length_c   1.000
_cell.angle_alpha   90.00
_cell.angle_beta   90.00
_cell.angle_gamma   90.00
#
_symmetry.space_group_name_H-M   'P 1'
#
loop_
_entity.id
_entity.type
_entity.pdbx_description
1 polymer ?
#
loop_
_entity_poly.entity_id
_entity_poly.type
_entity_poly.pdbx_seq_one_letter_code
_entity_poly.pdbx_strand_id
1 'polypeptide(L)'
;MHQNPQKEDWERIANEFWEIWNFQNCIGALDGKHVVIEAPPNTGSLYINYKKTFSIVLLALVDAQYKFTVVDIGAFGKNSDRGILSHSNFGKALEKNKLNIPNNRALPGTNEKLPYVIIC
;
A
#
# COMPACT_ATOMS: atom_id res chain seq x y z
N MET A 1 -16.36 -9.36 4.67
CA MET A 1 -15.14 -10.18 4.49
C MET A 1 -14.39 -9.57 3.32
N HIS A 2 -13.23 -8.93 3.54
CA HIS A 2 -12.42 -8.44 2.41
C HIS A 2 -11.78 -9.67 1.75
N GLN A 3 -12.14 -9.93 0.50
CA GLN A 3 -11.52 -10.98 -0.30
C GLN A 3 -10.10 -10.51 -0.65
N ASN A 4 -9.12 -11.41 -0.58
CA ASN A 4 -7.79 -11.10 -1.07
C ASN A 4 -7.85 -10.88 -2.59
N PRO A 5 -7.14 -9.88 -3.15
CA PRO A 5 -7.08 -9.68 -4.59
C PRO A 5 -6.66 -10.96 -5.31
N GLN A 6 -7.32 -11.24 -6.43
CA GLN A 6 -6.96 -12.33 -7.32
C GLN A 6 -5.97 -11.84 -8.38
N LYS A 7 -5.40 -12.78 -9.12
CA LYS A 7 -4.42 -12.51 -10.17
C LYS A 7 -4.97 -11.48 -11.19
N GLU A 8 -6.25 -11.62 -11.54
CA GLU A 8 -6.95 -10.78 -12.50
C GLU A 8 -7.12 -9.35 -11.98
N ASP A 9 -7.27 -9.15 -10.66
CA ASP A 9 -7.35 -7.82 -10.06
C ASP A 9 -6.03 -7.06 -10.22
N TRP A 10 -4.90 -7.73 -9.99
CA TRP A 10 -3.58 -7.13 -10.17
C TRP A 10 -3.28 -6.81 -11.62
N GLU A 11 -3.63 -7.72 -12.54
CA GLU A 11 -3.47 -7.49 -13.99
C GLU A 11 -4.32 -6.30 -14.47
N ARG A 12 -5.55 -6.18 -13.96
CA ARG A 12 -6.41 -5.02 -14.21
C ARG A 12 -5.77 -3.72 -13.71
N ILE A 13 -5.36 -3.66 -12.45
CA ILE A 13 -4.73 -2.46 -11.87
C ILE A 13 -3.48 -2.07 -12.67
N ALA A 14 -2.64 -3.04 -13.05
CA ALA A 14 -1.44 -2.78 -13.84
C ALA A 14 -1.74 -2.26 -15.25
N ASN A 15 -2.80 -2.73 -15.89
CA ASN A 15 -3.24 -2.17 -17.17
C ASN A 15 -3.76 -0.75 -17.00
N GLU A 16 -4.52 -0.46 -15.95
CA GLU A 16 -5.02 0.89 -15.66
C GLU A 16 -3.88 1.87 -15.35
N PHE A 17 -2.85 1.45 -14.61
CA PHE A 17 -1.64 2.27 -14.41
C PHE A 17 -0.89 2.54 -15.70
N TRP A 18 -0.84 1.55 -16.60
CA TRP A 18 -0.27 1.75 -17.91
C TRP A 18 -1.07 2.76 -18.74
N GLU A 19 -2.38 2.62 -18.81
CA GLU A 19 -3.25 3.46 -19.62
C GLU A 19 -3.36 4.91 -19.11
N ILE A 20 -3.43 5.09 -17.78
CA ILE A 20 -3.66 6.41 -17.17
C ILE A 20 -2.34 7.13 -16.87
N TRP A 21 -1.34 6.40 -16.36
CA TRP A 21 -0.10 6.97 -15.82
C TRP A 21 1.14 6.64 -16.65
N ASN A 22 0.99 5.89 -17.75
CA ASN A 22 2.11 5.43 -18.58
C ASN A 22 3.18 4.68 -17.75
N PHE A 23 2.74 3.93 -16.73
CA PHE A 23 3.60 3.17 -15.83
C PHE A 23 3.23 1.69 -15.85
N GLN A 24 3.98 0.88 -16.62
CA GLN A 24 3.70 -0.54 -16.74
C GLN A 24 3.96 -1.31 -15.44
N ASN A 25 3.22 -2.41 -15.28
CA ASN A 25 3.37 -3.37 -14.19
C ASN A 25 3.23 -2.78 -12.77
N CYS A 26 2.73 -1.54 -12.63
CA CYS A 26 2.43 -0.98 -11.31
C CYS A 26 1.11 -1.54 -10.79
N ILE A 27 1.13 -2.13 -9.60
CA ILE A 27 -0.05 -2.74 -8.96
C ILE A 27 -0.57 -1.93 -7.78
N GLY A 28 -0.04 -0.72 -7.60
CA GLY A 28 -0.54 0.24 -6.63
C GLY A 28 0.50 1.26 -6.21
N ALA A 29 0.01 2.36 -5.66
CA ALA A 29 0.79 3.36 -4.96
C ALA A 29 0.49 3.29 -3.46
N LEU A 30 1.52 3.20 -2.62
CA LEU A 30 1.40 3.05 -1.18
C LEU A 30 1.82 4.35 -0.50
N ASP A 31 0.97 4.92 0.34
CA ASP A 31 1.34 6.09 1.15
C ASP A 31 0.66 6.05 2.53
N GLY A 32 1.28 6.72 3.49
CA GLY A 32 0.81 6.87 4.86
C GLY A 32 0.20 8.25 5.11
N LYS A 33 -0.99 8.26 5.72
CA LYS A 33 -1.66 9.49 6.14
C LYS A 33 -1.86 9.53 7.64
N HIS A 34 -1.33 10.58 8.28
CA HIS A 34 -1.71 10.91 9.66
C HIS A 34 -3.17 11.40 9.71
N VAL A 35 -3.97 10.75 10.54
CA VAL A 35 -5.32 11.17 10.92
C VAL A 35 -5.22 11.68 12.35
N VAL A 36 -5.46 12.98 12.51
CA VAL A 36 -5.42 13.64 13.82
C VAL A 36 -6.55 13.10 14.69
N ILE A 37 -6.22 12.78 15.94
CA ILE A 37 -7.16 12.29 16.96
C ILE A 37 -7.03 13.12 18.23
N GLU A 38 -8.05 13.04 19.08
CA GLU A 38 -7.91 13.45 20.47
C GLU A 38 -6.93 12.50 21.19
N ALA A 39 -6.12 13.06 22.09
CA ALA A 39 -5.13 12.30 22.84
C ALA A 39 -5.83 11.22 23.68
N PRO A 40 -5.58 9.91 23.44
CA PRO A 40 -6.14 8.90 24.30
C PRO A 40 -5.49 8.97 25.69
N PRO A 41 -6.23 8.65 26.77
CA PRO A 41 -5.73 8.77 28.14
C PRO A 41 -4.51 7.86 28.35
N ASN A 42 -3.53 8.35 29.12
CA ASN A 42 -2.35 7.60 29.56
C ASN A 42 -1.45 7.03 28.43
N THR A 43 -1.41 7.65 27.24
CA THR A 43 -0.60 7.14 26.12
C THR A 43 0.81 7.72 25.99
N GLY A 44 1.15 8.72 26.81
CA GLY A 44 2.41 9.46 26.65
C GLY A 44 2.58 10.00 25.23
N SER A 45 3.75 9.78 24.62
CA SER A 45 4.07 10.24 23.27
C SER A 45 3.76 9.24 22.14
N LEU A 46 3.08 8.12 22.43
CA LEU A 46 2.86 7.06 21.43
C LEU A 46 2.19 7.58 20.15
N TYR A 47 1.16 8.41 20.29
CA TYR A 47 0.41 8.94 19.15
C TYR A 47 0.95 10.28 18.63
N ILE A 48 2.02 10.82 19.21
CA ILE A 48 2.57 12.11 18.78
C ILE A 48 3.35 11.91 17.49
N ASN A 49 2.96 12.62 16.44
CA ASN A 49 3.69 12.68 15.18
C ASN A 49 4.73 13.81 15.15
N TYR A 50 5.48 13.90 14.05
CA TYR A 50 6.51 14.92 13.85
C TYR A 50 5.98 16.37 13.86
N LYS A 51 4.68 16.57 13.66
CA LYS A 51 4.00 17.87 13.74
C LYS A 51 3.49 18.20 15.16
N LYS A 52 3.86 17.39 16.17
CA LYS A 52 3.43 17.55 17.58
C LYS A 52 1.92 17.47 17.77
N THR A 53 1.22 16.71 16.93
CA THR A 53 -0.21 16.39 17.07
C THR A 53 -0.40 14.92 17.41
N PHE A 54 -1.47 14.58 18.12
CA PHE A 54 -1.87 13.19 18.34
C PHE A 54 -2.52 12.66 17.06
N SER A 55 -2.05 11.52 16.57
CA SER A 55 -2.55 10.92 15.34
C SER A 55 -2.43 9.40 15.35
N ILE A 56 -3.30 8.76 14.59
CA ILE A 56 -3.06 7.42 14.06
C ILE A 56 -2.63 7.52 12.61
N VAL A 57 -1.96 6.49 12.10
CA VAL A 57 -1.61 6.38 10.69
C VAL A 57 -2.62 5.47 9.99
N LEU A 58 -3.09 5.94 8.83
CA LEU A 58 -3.76 5.16 7.80
C LEU A 58 -2.72 4.91 6.71
N LEU A 59 -2.28 3.67 6.56
CA LEU A 59 -1.44 3.25 5.44
C LEU A 59 -2.38 2.67 4.37
N ALA A 60 -2.30 3.18 3.15
CA ALA A 60 -3.17 2.73 2.07
C ALA A 60 -2.41 2.45 0.79
N LEU A 61 -2.81 1.35 0.13
CA LEU A 61 -2.49 1.08 -1.26
C LEU A 61 -3.67 1.58 -2.10
N VAL A 62 -3.39 2.36 -3.14
CA VAL A 62 -4.38 2.87 -4.09
C VAL A 62 -4.11 2.36 -5.51
N ASP A 63 -5.18 2.15 -6.27
CA ASP A 63 -5.10 1.86 -7.70
C ASP A 63 -4.91 3.13 -8.55
N ALA A 64 -4.80 2.95 -9.87
CA ALA A 64 -4.62 4.02 -10.84
C ALA A 64 -5.79 5.02 -10.87
N GLN A 65 -6.96 4.65 -10.35
CA GLN A 65 -8.16 5.48 -10.27
C GLN A 65 -8.34 6.14 -8.90
N TYR A 66 -7.30 6.14 -8.07
CA TYR A 66 -7.32 6.67 -6.69
C TYR A 66 -8.26 5.94 -5.74
N LYS A 67 -8.63 4.69 -6.03
CA LYS A 67 -9.46 3.88 -5.12
C LYS A 67 -8.57 3.10 -4.18
N PHE A 68 -8.96 3.03 -2.91
CA PHE A 68 -8.29 2.19 -1.93
C PHE A 68 -8.48 0.71 -2.28
N THR A 69 -7.37 0.00 -2.42
CA THR A 69 -7.36 -1.46 -2.64
C THR A 69 -6.97 -2.21 -1.38
N VAL A 70 -6.11 -1.62 -0.56
CA VAL A 70 -5.72 -2.13 0.76
C VAL A 70 -5.61 -0.95 1.72
N VAL A 71 -6.10 -1.15 2.95
CA VAL A 71 -5.93 -0.19 4.04
C VAL A 71 -5.48 -0.90 5.31
N ASP A 72 -4.54 -0.31 6.03
CA ASP A 72 -4.16 -0.65 7.40
C ASP A 72 -4.29 0.61 8.26
N ILE A 73 -5.10 0.55 9.31
CA ILE A 73 -5.53 1.73 10.08
C ILE A 73 -5.28 1.49 11.55
N GLY A 74 -4.71 2.49 12.22
CA GLY A 74 -4.63 2.53 13.69
C GLY A 74 -3.21 2.40 14.23
N ALA A 75 -2.20 2.36 13.36
CA ALA A 75 -0.82 2.43 13.82
C ALA A 75 -0.54 3.76 14.56
N PHE A 76 0.37 3.71 15.53
CA PHE A 76 0.74 4.87 16.32
C PHE A 76 1.33 6.00 15.46
N GLY A 77 0.96 7.25 15.75
CA GLY A 77 1.44 8.43 15.03
C GLY A 77 2.95 8.67 15.05
N LYS A 78 3.70 7.99 15.93
CA LYS A 78 5.17 8.02 15.91
C LYS A 78 5.79 7.07 14.88
N ASN A 79 5.03 6.11 14.35
CA ASN A 79 5.55 5.07 13.46
C ASN A 79 5.72 5.62 12.03
N SER A 80 6.75 5.16 11.34
CA SER A 80 6.96 5.43 9.92
C SER A 80 6.19 4.45 9.03
N ASP A 81 5.90 4.84 7.80
CA ASP A 81 5.16 4.01 6.84
C ASP A 81 5.85 2.68 6.57
N ARG A 82 7.19 2.69 6.45
CA ARG A 82 7.99 1.46 6.34
C ARG A 82 7.79 0.53 7.54
N GLY A 83 7.78 1.10 8.76
CA GLY A 83 7.58 0.31 9.98
C GLY A 83 6.17 -0.27 10.05
N ILE A 84 5.17 0.46 9.56
CA ILE A 84 3.79 -0.01 9.51
C ILE A 84 3.64 -1.12 8.47
N LEU A 85 4.18 -0.92 7.26
CA LEU A 85 4.14 -1.89 6.17
C LEU A 85 4.71 -3.24 6.61
N SER A 86 5.89 -3.27 7.21
CA SER A 86 6.54 -4.53 7.64
C SER A 86 5.76 -5.30 8.72
N HIS A 87 4.96 -4.61 9.52
CA HIS A 87 4.14 -5.24 10.57
C HIS A 87 2.70 -5.52 10.14
N SER A 88 2.22 -4.89 9.07
CA SER A 88 0.89 -5.07 8.49
C SER A 88 0.66 -6.49 7.98
N ASN A 89 -0.60 -6.92 7.94
CA ASN A 89 -0.97 -8.20 7.32
C ASN A 89 -0.63 -8.21 5.83
N PHE A 90 -0.78 -7.06 5.17
CA PHE A 90 -0.45 -6.89 3.75
C PHE A 90 1.05 -7.09 3.48
N GLY A 91 1.92 -6.37 4.20
CA GLY A 91 3.37 -6.50 4.01
C GLY A 91 3.86 -7.91 4.33
N LYS A 92 3.34 -8.54 5.39
CA LYS A 92 3.63 -9.95 5.70
C LYS A 92 3.17 -10.92 4.61
N ALA A 93 2.04 -10.64 3.95
CA ALA A 93 1.55 -11.45 2.85
C ALA A 93 2.36 -11.22 1.57
N LEU A 94 2.80 -9.98 1.32
CA LEU A 94 3.68 -9.60 0.22
C LEU A 94 5.03 -10.34 0.32
N GLU A 95 5.69 -10.28 1.48
CA GLU A 95 6.96 -10.99 1.73
C GLU A 95 6.85 -12.51 1.60
N LYS A 96 5.67 -13.07 1.92
CA LYS A 96 5.42 -14.53 1.86
C LYS A 96 4.84 -14.99 0.52
N ASN A 97 4.74 -14.11 -0.49
CA ASN A 97 4.13 -14.40 -1.80
C ASN A 97 2.69 -14.95 -1.69
N LYS A 98 1.88 -14.42 -0.76
CA LYS A 98 0.49 -14.87 -0.49
C LYS A 98 -0.59 -13.97 -1.10
N LEU A 99 -0.19 -13.03 -1.96
CA LEU A 99 -1.10 -12.04 -2.55
C LEU A 99 -1.58 -12.41 -3.96
N ASN A 100 -1.25 -13.59 -4.49
CA ASN A 100 -1.61 -14.00 -5.86
C ASN A 100 -1.12 -13.02 -6.94
N ILE A 101 0.00 -12.33 -6.71
CA ILE A 101 0.60 -11.44 -7.71
C ILE A 101 1.04 -12.27 -8.92
N PRO A 102 0.64 -11.91 -10.15
CA PRO A 102 1.05 -12.61 -11.38
C PRO A 102 2.57 -12.68 -11.56
N ASN A 103 3.02 -13.68 -12.33
CA ASN A 103 4.41 -13.79 -12.77
C ASN A 103 4.83 -12.59 -13.64
N ASN A 104 6.12 -12.29 -13.69
CA ASN A 104 6.70 -11.21 -14.48
C ASN A 104 6.12 -11.11 -15.90
N ARG A 105 5.84 -9.87 -16.32
CA ARG A 105 5.23 -9.54 -17.61
C ARG A 105 6.19 -8.73 -18.47
N ALA A 106 6.21 -9.04 -19.76
CA ALA A 106 7.02 -8.30 -20.73
C ALA A 106 6.52 -6.86 -20.90
N LEU A 107 7.43 -5.91 -21.02
CA LEU A 107 7.07 -4.54 -21.38
C LEU A 107 6.62 -4.44 -22.85
N PRO A 108 5.76 -3.48 -23.19
CA PRO A 108 5.39 -3.22 -24.58
C PRO A 108 6.63 -3.00 -25.46
N GLY A 109 6.73 -3.77 -26.54
CA GLY A 109 7.84 -3.69 -27.49
C GLY A 109 9.15 -4.36 -27.03
N THR A 110 9.16 -5.06 -25.90
CA THR A 110 10.33 -5.82 -25.44
C THR A 110 9.96 -7.28 -25.14
N ASN A 111 10.98 -8.14 -25.07
CA ASN A 111 10.83 -9.52 -24.57
C ASN A 111 11.28 -9.65 -23.10
N GLU A 112 11.69 -8.56 -22.47
CA GLU A 112 12.18 -8.58 -21.10
C GLU A 112 11.03 -8.61 -20.11
N LYS A 113 10.96 -9.69 -19.32
CA LYS A 113 9.92 -9.88 -18.30
C LYS A 113 10.33 -9.22 -16.99
N LEU A 114 9.65 -8.13 -16.64
CA LEU A 114 9.86 -7.40 -15.40
C LEU A 114 8.80 -7.77 -14.35
N PRO A 115 9.13 -7.66 -13.06
CA PRO A 115 8.17 -7.91 -11.98
C PRO A 115 7.07 -6.84 -11.95
N TYR A 116 5.98 -7.17 -11.27
CA TYR A 116 5.00 -6.18 -10.84
C TYR A 116 5.53 -5.43 -9.62
N VAL A 117 5.24 -4.13 -9.55
CA VAL A 117 5.82 -3.23 -8.54
C VAL A 117 4.76 -2.41 -7.83
N ILE A 118 5.02 -2.11 -6.57
CA ILE A 118 4.30 -1.11 -5.78
C ILE A 118 5.22 0.10 -5.67
N ILE A 119 4.71 1.29 -5.97
CA ILE A 119 5.44 2.54 -5.77
C ILE A 119 5.09 3.12 -4.39
N CYS A 120 6.08 3.71 -3.72
CA CYS A 120 5.96 4.29 -2.38
C CYS A 120 6.59 5.68 -2.37
#